data_AF-A0A0D5LW44-F1
#
_entry.id   AF-A0A0D5LW44-F1
#
_cell.length_a   1.000
_cell.length_b   1.000
_cell.length_c   1.000
_cell.angle_alpha   90.00
_cell.angle_beta   90.00
_cell.angle_gamma   90.00
#
_symmetry.space_group_name_H-M   'P 1'
#
loop_
_entity.id
_entity.type
_entity.pdbx_description
1 polymer ?
#
loop_
_entity_poly.entity_id
_entity_poly.type
_entity_poly.pdbx_seq_one_letter_code
_entity_poly.pdbx_strand_id
1 'polypeptide(L)'
;MDKASPSLFAPFAHPTFRYVWLAAIASNLGSMVQNVGAAWMMTSISASESMVALVQASTTLPVMLFALVAGAIADNYDRRQVILAAQGFMFTVSVMLALAAFAGIITPWVLLAFTFLIGCGNAVNNPSWQASVGDMVPRSDLPGAVTLNSVGFNITRSLGPAVGGTIVAIGGGAAAFTVNAFSYLGLLTVIYRWDFRRPESPLPREKMTTAIGAGLRYVSMSPNILKVLLRGFLFGLSSVSVLALLPIVARDVIVGGPLTYGLMLGAFGIGAIGGAFTNQWLRERLSNEWIVRLAFLVFGAATTTIGLSTSMVIDCVALMAGGACWVLALSLFNTVVQLTTPRWVVGRALSLYQTASFGGMASGSWLWGYVAENHTITIAFLSAAGVTLIGAAIGFVFRMPALESLNLDPLNRFQTPEPRLDVLARSGPIVVESRFIINAADTEEFLKLMIERRRIRLRDGARKWALMRDIAEPEVWIETYHAPTWVDYVRHNQRRTQADAVNLDRIRELHRGEGPPEVRRMIERQTIPPRDELFNRPYYMHHQHH
;
A
#
# COMPACT_ATOMS: atom_id res chain seq x y z
N MET A 1 -13.04 18.12 35.44
CA MET A 1 -12.62 16.72 35.16
C MET A 1 -11.42 16.80 34.24
N ASP A 2 -10.23 16.75 34.82
CA ASP A 2 -8.97 16.71 34.09
C ASP A 2 -8.90 15.43 33.27
N LYS A 3 -8.84 15.56 31.94
CA LYS A 3 -8.51 14.43 31.07
C LYS A 3 -7.02 14.13 31.30
N ALA A 4 -6.74 13.18 32.19
CA ALA A 4 -5.44 12.58 32.33
C ALA A 4 -4.95 12.18 30.92
N SER A 5 -3.78 12.66 30.53
CA SER A 5 -3.12 12.27 29.29
C SER A 5 -3.12 10.75 29.19
N PRO A 6 -3.55 10.14 28.07
CA PRO A 6 -3.61 8.69 27.96
C PRO A 6 -2.22 8.11 28.23
N SER A 7 -2.11 7.31 29.29
CA SER A 7 -0.86 6.63 29.65
C SER A 7 -0.45 5.72 28.50
N LEU A 8 0.80 5.82 28.05
CA LEU A 8 1.37 4.98 26.99
C LEU A 8 1.17 3.48 27.25
N PHE A 9 1.11 3.09 28.52
CA PHE A 9 0.97 1.70 28.97
C PHE A 9 -0.47 1.28 29.26
N ALA A 10 -1.46 2.19 29.15
CA ALA A 10 -2.87 1.87 29.32
C ALA A 10 -3.35 0.66 28.48
N PRO A 11 -2.88 0.43 27.23
CA PRO A 11 -3.26 -0.75 26.45
C PRO A 11 -2.94 -2.08 27.14
N PHE A 12 -1.88 -2.17 27.96
CA PHE A 12 -1.52 -3.41 28.66
C PHE A 12 -2.48 -3.78 29.79
N ALA A 13 -3.35 -2.86 30.22
CA ALA A 13 -4.43 -3.16 31.15
C ALA A 13 -5.49 -4.08 30.51
N HIS A 14 -5.60 -4.09 29.17
CA HIS A 14 -6.50 -4.99 28.44
C HIS A 14 -5.82 -6.35 28.24
N PRO A 15 -6.31 -7.44 28.87
CA PRO A 15 -5.64 -8.74 28.83
C PRO A 15 -5.46 -9.28 27.40
N THR A 16 -6.49 -9.10 26.57
CA THR A 16 -6.48 -9.49 25.16
C THR A 16 -5.34 -8.82 24.40
N PHE A 17 -5.23 -7.49 24.51
CA PHE A 17 -4.16 -6.74 23.86
C PHE A 17 -2.77 -7.21 24.33
N ARG A 18 -2.59 -7.38 25.64
CA ARG A 18 -1.32 -7.84 26.22
C ARG A 18 -0.88 -9.21 25.68
N TYR A 19 -1.76 -10.21 25.68
CA TYR A 19 -1.42 -11.54 25.18
C TYR A 19 -1.16 -11.54 23.66
N VAL A 20 -1.99 -10.80 22.91
CA VAL A 20 -1.84 -10.69 21.45
C VAL A 20 -0.51 -9.99 21.12
N TRP A 21 -0.18 -8.90 21.81
CA TRP A 21 1.05 -8.14 21.59
C TRP A 21 2.31 -8.98 21.87
N LEU A 22 2.34 -9.70 22.99
CA LEU A 22 3.48 -10.59 23.32
C LEU A 22 3.64 -11.71 22.28
N ALA A 23 2.53 -12.36 21.90
CA ALA A 23 2.57 -13.41 20.89
C ALA A 23 2.94 -12.88 19.50
N ALA A 24 2.52 -11.66 19.18
CA ALA A 24 2.88 -11.00 17.93
C ALA A 24 4.37 -10.68 17.86
N ILE A 25 4.98 -10.18 18.93
CA ILE A 25 6.42 -9.92 18.96
C ILE A 25 7.20 -11.23 18.79
N ALA A 26 6.80 -12.29 19.50
CA ALA A 26 7.43 -13.60 19.34
C ALA A 26 7.33 -14.11 17.88
N SER A 27 6.15 -13.97 17.25
CA SER A 27 5.94 -14.37 15.86
C SER A 27 6.71 -13.51 14.84
N ASN A 28 6.79 -12.19 15.07
CA ASN A 28 7.61 -11.30 14.24
C ASN A 28 9.10 -11.64 14.38
N LEU A 29 9.55 -11.99 15.59
CA LEU A 29 10.93 -12.39 15.84
C LEU A 29 11.25 -13.70 15.11
N GLY A 30 10.38 -14.70 15.22
CA GLY A 30 10.49 -15.94 14.45
C GLY A 30 10.59 -15.67 12.94
N SER A 31 9.76 -14.77 12.42
CA SER A 31 9.77 -14.42 11.00
C SER A 31 11.09 -13.76 10.57
N MET A 32 11.66 -12.89 11.41
CA MET A 32 13.00 -12.30 11.17
C MET A 32 14.10 -13.37 11.18
N VAL A 33 14.06 -14.28 12.16
CA VAL A 33 15.00 -15.41 12.27
C VAL A 33 14.93 -16.29 11.02
N GLN A 34 13.72 -16.61 10.54
CA GLN A 34 13.56 -17.36 9.29
C GLN A 34 14.13 -16.62 8.09
N ASN A 35 13.89 -15.31 7.95
CA ASN A 35 14.40 -14.55 6.81
C ASN A 35 15.93 -14.56 6.78
N VAL A 36 16.57 -14.41 7.94
CA VAL A 36 18.04 -14.55 8.07
C VAL A 36 18.49 -15.96 7.72
N GLY A 37 17.80 -16.97 8.25
CA GLY A 37 18.08 -18.38 7.98
C GLY A 37 17.93 -18.75 6.50
N ALA A 38 16.92 -18.24 5.81
CA ALA A 38 16.68 -18.51 4.40
C ALA A 38 17.73 -17.83 3.52
N ALA A 39 18.02 -16.55 3.79
CA ALA A 39 19.04 -15.82 3.05
C ALA A 39 20.42 -16.45 3.21
N TRP A 40 20.80 -16.84 4.43
CA TRP A 40 22.09 -17.51 4.70
C TRP A 40 22.13 -18.96 4.22
N MET A 41 21.03 -19.70 4.33
CA MET A 41 20.98 -21.06 3.79
C MET A 41 21.17 -21.04 2.27
N MET A 42 20.61 -20.04 1.58
CA MET A 42 20.82 -19.88 0.13
C MET A 42 22.29 -19.70 -0.24
N THR A 43 23.06 -18.93 0.53
CA THR A 43 24.51 -18.76 0.30
C THR A 43 25.30 -20.05 0.54
N SER A 44 24.73 -21.00 1.29
CA SER A 44 25.36 -22.30 1.59
C SER A 44 25.02 -23.37 0.56
N ILE A 45 23.86 -23.30 -0.09
CA ILE A 45 23.37 -24.32 -1.05
C ILE A 45 23.50 -23.89 -2.52
N SER A 46 23.81 -22.62 -2.79
CA SER A 46 23.94 -22.06 -4.13
C SER A 46 25.21 -21.23 -4.28
N ALA A 47 25.93 -21.45 -5.38
CA ALA A 47 27.03 -20.58 -5.79
C ALA A 47 26.54 -19.30 -6.51
N SER A 48 25.32 -19.32 -7.05
CA SER A 48 24.75 -18.20 -7.83
C SER A 48 24.29 -17.05 -6.93
N GLU A 49 24.82 -15.85 -7.18
CA GLU A 49 24.44 -14.59 -6.54
C GLU A 49 22.98 -14.22 -6.83
N SER A 50 22.51 -14.51 -8.04
CA SER A 50 21.10 -14.33 -8.42
C SER A 50 20.16 -15.13 -7.52
N MET A 51 20.49 -16.39 -7.21
CA MET A 51 19.66 -17.23 -6.34
C MET A 51 19.57 -16.66 -4.92
N VAL A 52 20.68 -16.12 -4.39
CA VAL A 52 20.70 -15.46 -3.07
C VAL A 52 19.80 -14.22 -3.09
N ALA A 53 19.93 -13.38 -4.11
CA ALA A 53 19.11 -12.18 -4.24
C ALA A 53 17.62 -12.50 -4.44
N LEU A 54 17.29 -13.61 -5.14
CA LEU A 54 15.92 -14.07 -5.34
C LEU A 54 15.20 -14.46 -4.04
N VAL A 55 15.90 -14.73 -2.93
CA VAL A 55 15.26 -14.91 -1.61
C VAL A 55 14.52 -13.62 -1.21
N GLN A 56 15.15 -12.47 -1.43
CA GLN A 56 14.52 -11.17 -1.16
C GLN A 56 13.35 -10.90 -2.13
N ALA A 57 13.46 -11.34 -3.39
CA ALA A 57 12.36 -11.30 -4.34
C ALA A 57 11.19 -12.17 -3.89
N SER A 58 11.46 -13.38 -3.41
CA SER A 58 10.43 -14.35 -3.00
C SER A 58 9.61 -13.87 -1.81
N THR A 59 10.18 -13.05 -0.94
CA THR A 59 9.45 -12.45 0.20
C THR A 59 8.66 -11.18 -0.18
N THR A 60 9.12 -10.42 -1.17
CA THR A 60 8.50 -9.14 -1.57
C THR A 60 7.47 -9.28 -2.70
N LEU A 61 7.69 -10.23 -3.62
CA LEU A 61 6.85 -10.49 -4.77
C LEU A 61 5.40 -10.86 -4.38
N PRO A 62 5.14 -11.71 -3.36
CA PRO A 62 3.77 -11.97 -2.92
C PRO A 62 3.03 -10.72 -2.46
N VAL A 63 3.72 -9.81 -1.76
CA VAL A 63 3.11 -8.54 -1.33
C VAL A 63 2.71 -7.70 -2.53
N MET A 64 3.55 -7.64 -3.56
CA MET A 64 3.21 -6.98 -4.84
C MET A 64 1.97 -7.62 -5.49
N LEU A 65 1.95 -8.94 -5.64
CA LEU A 65 0.89 -9.66 -6.36
C LEU A 65 -0.45 -9.59 -5.64
N PHE A 66 -0.43 -9.66 -4.30
CA PHE A 66 -1.62 -9.79 -3.49
C PHE A 66 -2.06 -8.50 -2.80
N ALA A 67 -1.34 -7.37 -2.91
CA ALA A 67 -1.70 -6.11 -2.22
C ALA A 67 -3.18 -5.72 -2.38
N LEU A 68 -3.70 -5.71 -3.63
CA LEU A 68 -5.09 -5.36 -3.94
C LEU A 68 -6.09 -6.38 -3.38
N VAL A 69 -5.78 -7.67 -3.53
CA VAL A 69 -6.66 -8.76 -3.11
C VAL A 69 -6.70 -8.86 -1.59
N ALA A 70 -5.55 -8.75 -0.93
CA ALA A 70 -5.42 -8.79 0.52
C ALA A 70 -6.17 -7.64 1.21
N GLY A 71 -6.10 -6.43 0.66
CA GLY A 71 -6.90 -5.30 1.16
C GLY A 71 -8.41 -5.56 1.04
N ALA A 72 -8.85 -6.12 -0.09
CA ALA A 72 -10.25 -6.48 -0.26
C ALA A 72 -10.69 -7.65 0.64
N ILE A 73 -9.80 -8.61 0.92
CA ILE A 73 -10.07 -9.69 1.88
C ILE A 73 -10.25 -9.09 3.28
N ALA A 74 -9.36 -8.20 3.72
CA ALA A 74 -9.43 -7.56 5.03
C ALA A 74 -10.70 -6.70 5.22
N ASP A 75 -11.21 -6.08 4.15
CA ASP A 75 -12.44 -5.29 4.17
C ASP A 75 -13.71 -6.16 4.23
N ASN A 76 -13.71 -7.32 3.56
CA ASN A 76 -14.92 -8.14 3.36
C ASN A 76 -15.05 -9.30 4.35
N TYR A 77 -13.95 -9.92 4.77
CA TYR A 77 -14.00 -11.09 5.65
C TYR A 77 -13.86 -10.69 7.12
N ASP A 78 -14.13 -11.64 8.02
CA ASP A 78 -13.84 -11.45 9.44
C ASP A 78 -12.32 -11.43 9.64
N ARG A 79 -11.80 -10.35 10.23
CA ARG A 79 -10.35 -10.16 10.42
C ARG A 79 -9.72 -11.29 11.22
N ARG A 80 -10.42 -11.79 12.25
CA ARG A 80 -9.94 -12.91 13.07
C ARG A 80 -9.79 -14.18 12.23
N GLN A 81 -10.80 -14.48 11.40
CA GLN A 81 -10.75 -15.66 10.54
C GLN A 81 -9.63 -15.57 9.50
N VAL A 82 -9.44 -14.39 8.90
CA VAL A 82 -8.35 -14.17 7.93
C VAL A 82 -6.99 -14.31 8.58
N ILE A 83 -6.78 -13.73 9.77
CA ILE A 83 -5.52 -13.87 10.52
C ILE A 83 -5.27 -15.33 10.88
N LEU A 84 -6.26 -16.05 11.40
CA LEU A 84 -6.11 -17.48 11.74
C LEU A 84 -5.76 -18.33 10.51
N ALA A 85 -6.45 -18.13 9.39
CA ALA A 85 -6.17 -18.87 8.15
C ALA A 85 -4.76 -18.57 7.63
N ALA A 86 -4.35 -17.30 7.60
CA ALA A 86 -3.03 -16.91 7.13
C ALA A 86 -1.90 -17.42 8.04
N GLN A 87 -2.07 -17.32 9.36
CA GLN A 87 -1.11 -17.83 10.34
C GLN A 87 -1.03 -19.36 10.33
N GLY A 88 -2.15 -20.06 10.18
CA GLY A 88 -2.19 -21.52 10.07
C GLY A 88 -1.51 -22.01 8.80
N PHE A 89 -1.70 -21.29 7.69
CA PHE A 89 -0.98 -21.54 6.45
C PHE A 89 0.54 -21.33 6.61
N MET A 90 0.97 -20.17 7.13
CA MET A 90 2.40 -19.90 7.36
C MET A 90 3.02 -20.92 8.32
N PHE A 91 2.32 -21.29 9.39
CA PHE A 91 2.75 -22.35 10.30
C PHE A 91 3.00 -23.67 9.58
N THR A 92 2.02 -24.12 8.79
CA THR A 92 2.12 -25.39 8.04
C THR A 92 3.31 -25.36 7.07
N VAL A 93 3.45 -24.27 6.32
CA VAL A 93 4.52 -24.09 5.34
C VAL A 93 5.89 -23.99 6.04
N SER A 94 6.01 -23.31 7.18
CA SER A 94 7.26 -23.25 7.97
C SER A 94 7.63 -24.59 8.59
N VAL A 95 6.66 -25.40 9.04
CA VAL A 95 6.93 -26.78 9.49
C VAL A 95 7.45 -27.62 8.34
N MET A 96 6.82 -27.56 7.17
CA MET A 96 7.29 -28.28 5.97
C MET A 96 8.69 -27.85 5.55
N LEU A 97 8.99 -26.55 5.58
CA LEU A 97 10.32 -26.00 5.30
C LEU A 97 11.37 -26.51 6.30
N ALA A 98 11.06 -26.51 7.59
CA ALA A 98 11.95 -27.03 8.63
C ALA A 98 12.23 -28.53 8.45
N LEU A 99 11.18 -29.33 8.19
CA LEU A 99 11.32 -30.77 7.94
C LEU A 99 12.14 -31.06 6.69
N ALA A 100 11.91 -30.32 5.60
CA ALA A 100 12.69 -30.46 4.37
C ALA A 100 14.17 -30.08 4.60
N ALA A 101 14.44 -29.08 5.44
CA ALA A 101 15.80 -28.71 5.83
C ALA A 101 16.50 -29.79 6.66
N PHE A 102 15.80 -30.40 7.62
CA PHE A 102 16.35 -31.54 8.38
C PHE A 102 16.55 -32.79 7.53
N ALA A 103 15.67 -33.03 6.56
CA ALA A 103 15.80 -34.15 5.62
C ALA A 103 16.92 -33.94 4.58
N GLY A 104 17.54 -32.76 4.52
CA GLY A 104 18.61 -32.46 3.56
C GLY A 104 18.15 -32.36 2.10
N ILE A 105 16.85 -32.19 1.85
CA ILE A 105 16.26 -32.15 0.50
C ILE A 105 16.05 -30.71 -0.02
N ILE A 106 16.55 -29.70 0.70
CA ILE A 106 16.41 -28.30 0.30
C ILE A 106 17.34 -27.99 -0.87
N THR A 107 16.73 -27.71 -2.03
CA THR A 107 17.40 -27.10 -3.18
C THR A 107 17.10 -25.60 -3.23
N PRO A 108 17.85 -24.79 -4.02
CA PRO A 108 17.58 -23.36 -4.18
C PRO A 108 16.11 -23.07 -4.53
N TRP A 109 15.55 -23.76 -5.52
CA TRP A 109 14.16 -23.57 -5.94
C TRP A 109 13.14 -23.96 -4.86
N VAL A 110 13.41 -25.02 -4.09
CA VAL A 110 12.55 -25.43 -2.97
C VAL A 110 12.54 -24.35 -1.89
N LEU A 111 13.69 -23.78 -1.55
CA LEU A 111 13.80 -22.69 -0.58
C LEU A 111 13.06 -21.42 -1.06
N LEU A 112 13.21 -21.05 -2.34
CA LEU A 112 12.48 -19.93 -2.94
C LEU A 112 10.96 -20.18 -2.93
N ALA A 113 10.51 -21.39 -3.25
CA ALA A 113 9.09 -21.75 -3.22
C ALA A 113 8.50 -21.62 -1.80
N PHE A 114 9.17 -22.16 -0.78
CA PHE A 114 8.70 -22.05 0.60
C PHE A 114 8.70 -20.60 1.11
N THR A 115 9.76 -19.83 0.83
CA THR A 115 9.81 -18.42 1.22
C THR A 115 8.74 -17.58 0.50
N PHE A 116 8.45 -17.89 -0.77
CA PHE A 116 7.34 -17.31 -1.52
C PHE A 116 5.98 -17.63 -0.89
N LEU A 117 5.72 -18.90 -0.57
CA LEU A 117 4.47 -19.32 0.08
C LEU A 117 4.30 -18.62 1.44
N ILE A 118 5.34 -18.54 2.26
CA ILE A 118 5.28 -17.80 3.54
C ILE A 118 5.06 -16.31 3.29
N GLY A 119 5.65 -15.74 2.24
CA GLY A 119 5.37 -14.39 1.79
C GLY A 119 3.89 -14.18 1.37
N CYS A 120 3.25 -15.16 0.72
CA CYS A 120 1.81 -15.11 0.40
C CYS A 120 0.96 -15.04 1.67
N GLY A 121 1.28 -15.86 2.67
CA GLY A 121 0.62 -15.81 3.97
C GLY A 121 0.77 -14.44 4.65
N ASN A 122 1.98 -13.87 4.63
CA ASN A 122 2.24 -12.53 5.16
C ASN A 122 1.47 -11.43 4.41
N ALA A 123 1.40 -11.51 3.09
CA ALA A 123 0.67 -10.54 2.26
C ALA A 123 -0.83 -10.48 2.63
N VAL A 124 -1.44 -11.62 2.95
CA VAL A 124 -2.83 -11.72 3.40
C VAL A 124 -3.00 -11.34 4.88
N ASN A 125 -2.05 -11.71 5.73
CA ASN A 125 -2.07 -11.44 7.17
C ASN A 125 -1.98 -9.94 7.48
N ASN A 126 -1.06 -9.22 6.84
CA ASN A 126 -0.67 -7.85 7.23
C ASN A 126 -1.83 -6.85 7.25
N PRO A 127 -2.68 -6.71 6.21
CA PRO A 127 -3.77 -5.74 6.23
C PRO A 127 -4.80 -6.05 7.32
N SER A 128 -5.14 -7.33 7.50
CA SER A 128 -6.08 -7.79 8.52
C SER A 128 -5.54 -7.54 9.93
N TRP A 129 -4.24 -7.80 10.13
CA TRP A 129 -3.54 -7.53 11.38
C TRP A 129 -3.59 -6.04 11.75
N GLN A 130 -3.20 -5.16 10.82
CA GLN A 130 -3.19 -3.71 11.06
C GLN A 130 -4.58 -3.17 11.40
N ALA A 131 -5.63 -3.72 10.77
CA ALA A 131 -7.00 -3.34 11.08
C ALA A 131 -7.48 -3.88 12.44
N SER A 132 -7.00 -5.06 12.86
CA SER A 132 -7.42 -5.72 14.11
C SER A 132 -6.93 -5.05 15.39
N VAL A 133 -5.84 -4.25 15.32
CA VAL A 133 -5.31 -3.52 16.50
C VAL A 133 -6.38 -2.61 17.12
N GLY A 134 -7.20 -1.97 16.28
CA GLY A 134 -8.29 -1.11 16.72
C GLY A 134 -9.46 -1.84 17.37
N ASP A 135 -9.55 -3.16 17.19
CA ASP A 135 -10.62 -3.98 17.75
C ASP A 135 -10.27 -4.53 19.14
N MET A 136 -9.00 -4.46 19.54
CA MET A 136 -8.49 -5.03 20.80
C MET A 136 -8.51 -4.05 21.97
N VAL A 137 -8.62 -2.75 21.69
CA VAL A 137 -8.57 -1.68 22.69
C VAL A 137 -9.67 -0.64 22.44
N PRO A 138 -10.19 0.03 23.49
CA PRO A 138 -11.08 1.17 23.32
C PRO A 138 -10.44 2.29 22.48
N ARG A 139 -11.28 3.12 21.86
CA ARG A 139 -10.83 4.24 21.01
C ARG A 139 -9.92 5.23 21.74
N SER A 140 -10.07 5.41 23.06
CA SER A 140 -9.21 6.26 23.88
C SER A 140 -7.76 5.77 23.97
N ASP A 141 -7.56 4.45 23.91
CA ASP A 141 -6.28 3.79 24.17
C ASP A 141 -5.59 3.39 22.86
N LEU A 142 -6.29 3.54 21.72
CA LEU A 142 -5.81 3.20 20.38
C LEU A 142 -4.46 3.86 20.02
N PRO A 143 -4.22 5.16 20.28
CA PRO A 143 -2.91 5.76 19.98
C PRO A 143 -1.75 5.08 20.74
N GLY A 144 -1.98 4.71 22.01
CA GLY A 144 -1.01 3.97 22.81
C GLY A 144 -0.75 2.57 22.25
N ALA A 145 -1.81 1.86 21.84
CA ALA A 145 -1.71 0.53 21.26
C ALA A 145 -0.94 0.53 19.93
N VAL A 146 -1.20 1.50 19.05
CA VAL A 146 -0.46 1.70 17.79
C VAL A 146 1.01 2.00 18.07
N THR A 147 1.29 2.84 19.08
CA THR A 147 2.66 3.17 19.48
C THR A 147 3.40 1.93 20.00
N LEU A 148 2.79 1.15 20.91
CA LEU A 148 3.38 -0.07 21.45
C LEU A 148 3.64 -1.13 20.38
N ASN A 149 2.73 -1.30 19.42
CA ASN A 149 2.96 -2.19 18.27
C ASN A 149 4.15 -1.73 17.43
N SER A 150 4.25 -0.42 17.17
CA SER A 150 5.36 0.15 16.43
C SER A 150 6.69 -0.05 17.17
N VAL A 151 6.72 0.13 18.49
CA VAL A 151 7.90 -0.15 19.33
C VAL A 151 8.31 -1.63 19.26
N GLY A 152 7.35 -2.55 19.43
CA GLY A 152 7.61 -3.99 19.35
C GLY A 152 8.18 -4.43 17.99
N PHE A 153 7.62 -3.91 16.90
CA PHE A 153 8.11 -4.19 15.55
C PHE A 153 9.53 -3.65 15.33
N ASN A 154 9.80 -2.44 15.83
CA ASN A 154 11.13 -1.84 15.75
C ASN A 154 12.18 -2.63 16.54
N ILE A 155 11.89 -3.02 17.79
CA ILE A 155 12.77 -3.87 18.60
C ILE A 155 13.10 -5.16 17.85
N THR A 156 12.07 -5.82 17.34
CA THR A 156 12.21 -7.08 16.59
C THR A 156 13.03 -6.89 15.32
N ARG A 157 12.88 -5.77 14.62
CA ARG A 157 13.64 -5.45 13.41
C ARG A 157 15.12 -5.17 13.69
N SER A 158 15.46 -4.58 14.83
CA SER A 158 16.86 -4.30 15.19
C SER A 158 17.58 -5.49 15.81
N LEU A 159 16.94 -6.20 16.73
CA LEU A 159 17.56 -7.31 17.44
C LEU A 159 17.33 -8.66 16.76
N GLY A 160 16.22 -8.80 16.05
CA GLY A 160 15.83 -10.07 15.43
C GLY A 160 16.85 -10.62 14.44
N PRO A 161 17.48 -9.79 13.58
CA PRO A 161 18.51 -10.30 12.69
C PRO A 161 19.77 -10.80 13.41
N ALA A 162 20.19 -10.14 14.49
CA ALA A 162 21.33 -10.59 15.30
C ALA A 162 21.01 -11.92 15.99
N VAL A 163 19.83 -12.03 16.61
CA VAL A 163 19.33 -13.29 17.20
C VAL A 163 19.24 -14.39 16.15
N GLY A 164 18.73 -14.07 14.95
CA GLY A 164 18.67 -14.99 13.82
C GLY A 164 20.04 -15.46 13.36
N GLY A 165 21.00 -14.52 13.23
CA GLY A 165 22.38 -14.84 12.87
C GLY A 165 23.04 -15.77 13.89
N THR A 166 22.81 -15.55 15.18
CA THR A 166 23.27 -16.46 16.25
C THR A 166 22.63 -17.84 16.16
N ILE A 167 21.31 -17.92 15.97
CA ILE A 167 20.59 -19.21 15.84
C ILE A 167 21.12 -19.99 14.62
N VAL A 168 21.31 -19.31 13.49
CA VAL A 168 21.84 -19.92 12.27
C VAL A 168 23.30 -20.35 12.45
N ALA A 169 24.11 -19.58 13.17
CA ALA A 169 25.50 -19.93 13.46
C ALA A 169 25.63 -21.20 14.32
N ILE A 170 24.70 -21.44 15.25
CA ILE A 170 24.74 -22.59 16.15
C ILE A 170 24.05 -23.81 15.55
N GLY A 171 22.87 -23.62 14.94
CA GLY A 171 21.98 -24.72 14.52
C GLY A 171 21.64 -24.75 13.03
N GLY A 172 22.25 -23.89 12.21
CA GLY A 172 22.00 -23.80 10.78
C GLY A 172 20.61 -23.25 10.42
N GLY A 173 20.28 -23.32 9.12
CA GLY A 173 18.98 -22.85 8.59
C GLY A 173 17.79 -23.61 9.16
N ALA A 174 17.92 -24.92 9.39
CA ALA A 174 16.85 -25.77 9.93
C ALA A 174 16.39 -25.31 11.33
N ALA A 175 17.33 -24.92 12.21
CA ALA A 175 17.00 -24.36 13.52
C ALA A 175 16.22 -23.05 13.38
N ALA A 176 16.63 -22.16 12.47
CA ALA A 176 15.93 -20.90 12.22
C ALA A 176 14.47 -21.11 11.75
N PHE A 177 14.25 -22.06 10.84
CA PHE A 177 12.92 -22.40 10.35
C PHE A 177 12.03 -23.01 11.45
N THR A 178 12.63 -23.85 12.30
CA THR A 178 11.95 -24.47 13.45
C THR A 178 11.51 -23.42 14.45
N VAL A 179 12.38 -22.47 14.80
CA VAL A 179 12.05 -21.35 15.69
C VAL A 179 10.87 -20.55 15.15
N ASN A 180 10.84 -20.26 13.84
CA ASN A 180 9.71 -19.57 13.25
C ASN A 180 8.41 -20.38 13.31
N ALA A 181 8.46 -21.68 12.98
CA ALA A 181 7.30 -22.55 13.06
C ALA A 181 6.68 -22.54 14.47
N PHE A 182 7.49 -22.70 15.52
CA PHE A 182 6.99 -22.63 16.89
C PHE A 182 6.46 -21.24 17.29
N SER A 183 7.04 -20.17 16.74
CA SER A 183 6.61 -18.79 17.03
C SER A 183 5.15 -18.53 16.61
N TYR A 184 4.67 -19.19 15.55
CA TYR A 184 3.28 -19.04 15.10
C TYR A 184 2.27 -19.69 16.05
N LEU A 185 2.63 -20.75 16.76
CA LEU A 185 1.71 -21.45 17.68
C LEU A 185 1.20 -20.54 18.80
N GLY A 186 2.07 -19.69 19.35
CA GLY A 186 1.69 -18.72 20.38
C GLY A 186 0.63 -17.76 19.87
N LEU A 187 0.86 -17.16 18.69
CA LEU A 187 -0.07 -16.21 18.09
C LEU A 187 -1.38 -16.87 17.66
N LEU A 188 -1.32 -18.05 17.04
CA LEU A 188 -2.49 -18.85 16.68
C LEU A 188 -3.36 -19.14 17.91
N THR A 189 -2.75 -19.58 19.00
CA THR A 189 -3.47 -19.92 20.24
C THR A 189 -4.18 -18.71 20.84
N VAL A 190 -3.50 -17.56 20.89
CA VAL A 190 -4.07 -16.34 21.45
C VAL A 190 -5.20 -15.79 20.58
N ILE A 191 -5.02 -15.74 19.25
CA ILE A 191 -6.06 -15.27 18.32
C ILE A 191 -7.25 -16.25 18.28
N TYR A 192 -6.99 -17.55 18.41
CA TYR A 192 -8.06 -18.55 18.50
C TYR A 192 -8.91 -18.36 19.77
N ARG A 193 -8.29 -18.01 20.89
CA ARG A 193 -9.02 -17.72 22.14
C ARG A 193 -9.66 -16.35 22.20
N TRP A 194 -9.28 -15.43 21.32
CA TRP A 194 -9.87 -14.11 21.26
C TRP A 194 -11.32 -14.17 20.77
N ASP A 195 -12.27 -13.78 21.63
CA ASP A 195 -13.68 -13.60 21.26
C ASP A 195 -13.85 -12.25 20.56
N PHE A 196 -14.02 -12.27 19.24
CA PHE A 196 -14.26 -11.09 18.41
C PHE A 196 -15.72 -11.07 17.97
N ARG A 197 -16.45 -10.04 18.41
CA ARG A 197 -17.81 -9.74 17.90
C ARG A 197 -17.72 -8.66 16.84
N ARG A 198 -18.03 -9.05 15.60
CA ARG A 198 -18.04 -8.14 14.46
C ARG A 198 -19.13 -7.07 14.64
N PRO A 199 -18.81 -5.77 14.54
CA PRO A 199 -19.83 -4.74 14.40
C PRO A 199 -20.58 -4.95 13.06
N GLU A 200 -21.91 -5.05 13.09
CA GLU A 200 -22.72 -5.16 11.88
C GLU A 200 -22.55 -3.90 11.02
N SER A 201 -22.29 -4.09 9.72
CA SER A 201 -22.21 -2.97 8.77
C SER A 201 -23.55 -2.84 8.04
N PRO A 202 -24.22 -1.67 8.11
CA PRO A 202 -25.57 -1.48 7.55
C PRO A 202 -25.58 -1.25 6.03
N LEU A 203 -24.43 -1.25 5.34
CA LEU A 203 -24.36 -0.92 3.92
C LEU A 203 -24.04 -2.14 3.04
N PRO A 204 -24.73 -2.31 1.90
CA PRO A 204 -24.41 -3.35 0.93
C PRO A 204 -22.98 -3.18 0.41
N ARG A 205 -22.21 -4.27 0.46
CA ARG A 205 -20.81 -4.29 0.04
C ARG A 205 -20.68 -3.95 -1.44
N GLU A 206 -19.69 -3.15 -1.78
CA GLU A 206 -19.35 -2.87 -3.18
C GLU A 206 -18.70 -4.12 -3.79
N LYS A 207 -19.07 -4.49 -5.02
CA LYS A 207 -18.44 -5.61 -5.74
C LYS A 207 -16.94 -5.32 -5.90
N MET A 208 -16.09 -6.25 -5.47
CA MET A 208 -14.63 -6.11 -5.44
C MET A 208 -14.03 -5.68 -6.77
N THR A 209 -14.53 -6.23 -7.89
CA THR A 209 -14.07 -5.91 -9.24
C THR A 209 -14.36 -4.46 -9.64
N THR A 210 -15.56 -3.96 -9.33
CA THR A 210 -15.96 -2.58 -9.59
C THR A 210 -15.16 -1.58 -8.75
N ALA A 211 -14.87 -1.93 -7.49
CA ALA A 211 -14.06 -1.12 -6.59
C ALA A 211 -12.57 -1.05 -7.01
N ILE A 212 -11.99 -2.17 -7.47
CA ILE A 212 -10.62 -2.21 -7.99
C ILE A 212 -10.49 -1.35 -9.26
N GLY A 213 -11.43 -1.49 -10.21
CA GLY A 213 -11.43 -0.69 -11.44
C GLY A 213 -11.58 0.82 -11.17
N ALA A 214 -12.41 1.20 -10.20
CA ALA A 214 -12.55 2.59 -9.78
C ALA A 214 -11.26 3.15 -9.16
N GLY A 215 -10.57 2.36 -8.31
CA GLY A 215 -9.30 2.74 -7.71
C GLY A 215 -8.18 2.89 -8.72
N LEU A 216 -8.05 1.95 -9.66
CA LEU A 216 -7.04 2.02 -10.72
C LEU A 216 -7.24 3.25 -11.62
N ARG A 217 -8.49 3.52 -12.02
CA ARG A 217 -8.83 4.72 -12.79
C ARG A 217 -8.48 6.00 -12.03
N TYR A 218 -8.85 6.07 -10.75
CA TYR A 218 -8.53 7.23 -9.91
C TYR A 218 -7.02 7.49 -9.88
N VAL A 219 -6.22 6.46 -9.63
CA VAL A 219 -4.76 6.57 -9.57
C VAL A 219 -4.17 6.95 -10.93
N SER A 220 -4.59 6.31 -12.03
CA SER A 220 -4.09 6.62 -13.38
C SER A 220 -4.40 8.05 -13.82
N MET A 221 -5.43 8.67 -13.26
CA MET A 221 -5.85 10.04 -13.57
C MET A 221 -5.36 11.05 -12.54
N SER A 222 -4.59 10.63 -11.52
CA SER A 222 -4.07 11.48 -10.45
C SER A 222 -2.55 11.66 -10.58
N PRO A 223 -2.07 12.76 -11.19
CA PRO A 223 -0.65 12.96 -11.45
C PRO A 223 0.22 12.91 -10.20
N ASN A 224 -0.30 13.42 -9.07
CA ASN A 224 0.41 13.42 -7.80
C ASN A 224 0.66 12.00 -7.27
N ILE A 225 -0.31 11.10 -7.42
CA ILE A 225 -0.16 9.71 -6.98
C ILE A 225 0.80 8.98 -7.92
N LEU A 226 0.69 9.18 -9.24
CA LEU A 226 1.62 8.58 -10.20
C LEU A 226 3.09 8.96 -9.94
N LYS A 227 3.36 10.22 -9.55
CA LYS A 227 4.72 10.65 -9.13
C LYS A 227 5.22 9.85 -7.93
N VAL A 228 4.38 9.64 -6.92
CA VAL A 228 4.75 8.87 -5.72
C VAL A 228 4.94 7.40 -6.03
N LEU A 229 4.11 6.81 -6.89
CA LEU A 229 4.26 5.42 -7.36
C LEU A 229 5.57 5.22 -8.11
N LEU A 230 5.91 6.12 -9.04
CA LEU A 230 7.17 6.07 -9.78
C LEU A 230 8.37 6.20 -8.84
N ARG A 231 8.35 7.18 -7.93
CA ARG A 231 9.43 7.40 -6.95
C ARG A 231 9.56 6.23 -5.98
N GLY A 232 8.44 5.66 -5.53
CA GLY A 232 8.40 4.47 -4.69
C GLY A 232 8.91 3.22 -5.40
N PHE A 233 8.59 3.05 -6.69
CA PHE A 233 9.13 1.97 -7.51
C PHE A 233 10.64 2.11 -7.70
N LEU A 234 11.13 3.29 -8.12
CA LEU A 234 12.55 3.54 -8.32
C LEU A 234 13.37 3.38 -7.04
N PHE A 235 12.85 3.90 -5.92
CA PHE A 235 13.48 3.70 -4.62
C PHE A 235 13.52 2.21 -4.28
N GLY A 236 12.40 1.49 -4.36
CA GLY A 236 12.36 0.05 -4.11
C GLY A 236 13.30 -0.75 -5.02
N LEU A 237 13.35 -0.40 -6.30
CA LEU A 237 14.21 -1.01 -7.31
C LEU A 237 15.68 -0.88 -6.94
N SER A 238 16.15 0.32 -6.57
CA SER A 238 17.57 0.53 -6.30
C SER A 238 17.96 0.14 -4.87
N SER A 239 17.14 0.49 -3.89
CA SER A 239 17.48 0.31 -2.48
C SER A 239 17.50 -1.14 -2.01
N VAL A 240 16.71 -2.01 -2.66
CA VAL A 240 16.68 -3.44 -2.33
C VAL A 240 18.02 -4.14 -2.57
N SER A 241 18.90 -3.58 -3.41
CA SER A 241 20.26 -4.10 -3.65
C SER A 241 21.02 -4.39 -2.36
N VAL A 242 20.90 -3.47 -1.38
CA VAL A 242 21.51 -3.63 -0.06
C VAL A 242 21.02 -4.90 0.62
N LEU A 243 19.71 -5.07 0.82
CA LEU A 243 19.18 -6.23 1.53
C LEU A 243 19.33 -7.55 0.75
N ALA A 244 19.21 -7.51 -0.58
CA ALA A 244 19.26 -8.69 -1.44
C ALA A 244 20.69 -9.25 -1.57
N LEU A 245 21.71 -8.39 -1.62
CA LEU A 245 23.11 -8.80 -1.80
C LEU A 245 23.90 -8.84 -0.48
N LEU A 246 23.35 -8.35 0.63
CA LEU A 246 24.03 -8.34 1.92
C LEU A 246 24.56 -9.71 2.40
N PRO A 247 23.86 -10.84 2.20
CA PRO A 247 24.42 -12.15 2.56
C PRO A 247 25.72 -12.47 1.82
N ILE A 248 25.82 -12.03 0.56
CA ILE A 248 26.99 -12.22 -0.29
C ILE A 248 28.13 -11.31 0.19
N VAL A 249 27.84 -10.04 0.53
CA VAL A 249 28.83 -9.13 1.13
C VAL A 249 29.40 -9.73 2.43
N ALA A 250 28.53 -10.23 3.29
CA ALA A 250 28.94 -10.83 4.56
C ALA A 250 29.81 -12.07 4.36
N ARG A 251 29.51 -12.92 3.37
CA ARG A 251 30.26 -14.15 3.06
C ARG A 251 31.58 -13.88 2.33
N ASP A 252 31.54 -13.09 1.25
CA ASP A 252 32.64 -13.03 0.28
C ASP A 252 33.54 -11.80 0.45
N VAL A 253 32.99 -10.67 0.89
CA VAL A 253 33.75 -9.41 1.05
C VAL A 253 34.31 -9.28 2.47
N ILE A 254 33.44 -9.46 3.47
CA ILE A 254 33.83 -9.38 4.89
C ILE A 254 34.45 -10.70 5.37
N VAL A 255 34.28 -11.79 4.61
CA VAL A 255 34.76 -13.14 4.95
C VAL A 255 34.23 -13.57 6.33
N GLY A 256 32.96 -13.25 6.57
CA GLY A 256 32.25 -13.50 7.82
C GLY A 256 31.28 -14.68 7.74
N GLY A 257 30.60 -14.92 8.87
CA GLY A 257 29.60 -15.98 8.99
C GLY A 257 28.17 -15.44 9.12
N PRO A 258 27.20 -16.33 9.46
CA PRO A 258 25.80 -15.92 9.66
C PRO A 258 25.62 -14.91 10.80
N LEU A 259 26.50 -14.94 11.81
CA LEU A 259 26.52 -13.93 12.86
C LEU A 259 26.86 -12.55 12.32
N THR A 260 27.87 -12.44 11.44
CA THR A 260 28.25 -11.19 10.78
C THR A 260 27.10 -10.63 9.96
N TYR A 261 26.45 -11.48 9.16
CA TYR A 261 25.26 -11.11 8.40
C TYR A 261 24.12 -10.60 9.31
N GLY A 262 23.85 -11.30 10.41
CA GLY A 262 22.86 -10.89 11.41
C GLY A 262 23.18 -9.55 12.06
N LEU A 263 24.45 -9.27 12.38
CA LEU A 263 24.91 -8.00 12.93
C LEU A 263 24.78 -6.85 11.91
N MET A 264 25.13 -7.08 10.65
CA MET A 264 24.97 -6.09 9.57
C MET A 264 23.49 -5.74 9.36
N LEU A 265 22.60 -6.73 9.31
CA LEU A 265 21.16 -6.48 9.28
C LEU A 265 20.64 -5.78 10.54
N GLY A 266 21.20 -6.12 11.72
CA GLY A 266 20.89 -5.44 12.97
C GLY A 266 21.26 -3.96 12.92
N ALA A 267 22.44 -3.62 12.37
CA ALA A 267 22.87 -2.24 12.14
C ALA A 267 21.90 -1.49 11.20
N PHE A 268 21.48 -2.11 10.10
CA PHE A 268 20.42 -1.57 9.24
C PHE A 268 19.12 -1.31 10.02
N GLY A 269 18.70 -2.27 10.86
CA GLY A 269 17.52 -2.14 11.72
C GLY A 269 17.62 -0.99 12.73
N ILE A 270 18.76 -0.84 13.40
CA ILE A 270 19.01 0.28 14.34
C ILE A 270 18.91 1.62 13.63
N GLY A 271 19.53 1.75 12.46
CA GLY A 271 19.39 2.92 11.60
C GLY A 271 17.94 3.23 11.26
N ALA A 272 17.19 2.20 10.92
CA ALA A 272 15.77 2.27 10.59
C ALA A 272 14.89 2.72 11.77
N ILE A 273 15.25 2.40 13.02
CA ILE A 273 14.63 2.98 14.22
C ILE A 273 14.97 4.47 14.33
N GLY A 274 16.25 4.83 14.17
CA GLY A 274 16.70 6.22 14.19
C GLY A 274 15.94 7.10 13.18
N GLY A 275 15.78 6.61 11.95
CA GLY A 275 14.99 7.28 10.92
C GLY A 275 13.51 7.45 11.27
N ALA A 276 12.91 6.52 12.02
CA ALA A 276 11.53 6.64 12.47
C ALA A 276 11.36 7.79 13.49
N PHE A 277 12.30 7.93 14.44
CA PHE A 277 12.28 9.00 15.45
C PHE A 277 12.56 10.38 14.85
N THR A 278 13.45 10.48 13.87
CA THR A 278 13.77 11.77 13.25
C THR A 278 12.72 12.23 12.23
N ASN A 279 11.84 11.34 11.76
CA ASN A 279 10.84 11.62 10.73
C ASN A 279 9.95 12.85 11.04
N GLN A 280 9.45 12.99 12.27
CA GLN A 280 8.59 14.13 12.63
C GLN A 280 9.38 15.44 12.59
N TRP A 281 10.54 15.47 13.25
CA TRP A 281 11.41 16.63 13.29
C TRP A 281 11.87 17.08 11.89
N LEU A 282 12.18 16.13 10.99
CA LEU A 282 12.56 16.45 9.62
C LEU A 282 11.38 17.10 8.85
N ARG A 283 10.16 16.61 9.04
CA ARG A 283 8.94 17.13 8.38
C ARG A 283 8.56 18.54 8.82
N GLU A 284 8.89 18.92 10.05
CA GLU A 284 8.68 20.27 10.56
C GLU A 284 9.69 21.28 9.98
N ARG A 285 10.86 20.82 9.52
CA ARG A 285 11.96 21.70 9.06
C ARG A 285 12.21 21.69 7.56
N LEU A 286 11.86 20.59 6.88
CA LEU A 286 12.17 20.36 5.47
C LEU A 286 10.90 20.03 4.70
N SER A 287 10.84 20.46 3.44
CA SER A 287 9.77 20.03 2.55
C SER A 287 9.87 18.53 2.25
N ASN A 288 8.72 17.90 1.96
CA ASN A 288 8.66 16.48 1.59
C ASN A 288 9.66 16.12 0.47
N GLU A 289 9.82 17.00 -0.52
CA GLU A 289 10.76 16.76 -1.62
C GLU A 289 12.21 16.73 -1.13
N TRP A 290 12.60 17.62 -0.22
CA TRP A 290 13.95 17.63 0.34
C TRP A 290 14.22 16.38 1.17
N ILE A 291 13.26 15.92 1.96
CA ILE A 291 13.39 14.69 2.75
C ILE A 291 13.61 13.48 1.83
N VAL A 292 12.80 13.34 0.77
CA VAL A 292 12.98 12.24 -0.20
C VAL A 292 14.34 12.37 -0.90
N ARG A 293 14.72 13.55 -1.39
CA ARG A 293 16.02 13.73 -2.05
C ARG A 293 17.19 13.37 -1.16
N LEU A 294 17.19 13.85 0.09
CA LEU A 294 18.21 13.51 1.07
C LEU A 294 18.25 12.00 1.32
N ALA A 295 17.08 11.35 1.43
CA ALA A 295 17.02 9.91 1.58
C ALA A 295 17.64 9.17 0.38
N PHE A 296 17.36 9.58 -0.86
CA PHE A 296 18.03 8.99 -2.04
C PHE A 296 19.53 9.26 -2.06
N LEU A 297 19.97 10.50 -1.78
CA LEU A 297 21.39 10.86 -1.82
C LEU A 297 22.21 10.12 -0.76
N VAL A 298 21.73 10.10 0.49
CA VAL A 298 22.42 9.43 1.59
C VAL A 298 22.35 7.90 1.43
N PHE A 299 21.22 7.36 0.97
CA PHE A 299 21.14 5.92 0.67
C PHE A 299 22.07 5.53 -0.49
N GLY A 300 22.14 6.35 -1.55
CA GLY A 300 23.07 6.13 -2.66
C GLY A 300 24.52 6.17 -2.19
N ALA A 301 24.89 7.14 -1.35
CA ALA A 301 26.22 7.20 -0.74
C ALA A 301 26.52 5.95 0.11
N ALA A 302 25.59 5.54 0.97
CA ALA A 302 25.73 4.32 1.77
C ALA A 302 25.90 3.07 0.90
N THR A 303 25.13 2.96 -0.20
CA THR A 303 25.21 1.85 -1.15
C THR A 303 26.57 1.82 -1.85
N THR A 304 27.08 2.99 -2.29
CA THR A 304 28.43 3.12 -2.84
C THR A 304 29.50 2.73 -1.84
N THR A 305 29.37 3.15 -0.57
CA THR A 305 30.30 2.79 0.50
C THR A 305 30.35 1.28 0.69
N ILE A 306 29.21 0.60 0.80
CA ILE A 306 29.13 -0.86 0.96
C ILE A 306 29.74 -1.57 -0.26
N GLY A 307 29.56 -1.05 -1.47
CA GLY A 307 30.12 -1.65 -2.68
C GLY A 307 31.65 -1.56 -2.81
N LEU A 308 32.29 -0.59 -2.13
CA LEU A 308 33.73 -0.32 -2.22
C LEU A 308 34.50 -0.69 -0.95
N SER A 309 33.81 -0.77 0.19
CA SER A 309 34.40 -1.05 1.48
C SER A 309 34.63 -2.55 1.68
N THR A 310 35.68 -2.87 2.41
CA THR A 310 36.00 -4.22 2.91
C THR A 310 35.95 -4.29 4.44
N SER A 311 35.57 -3.20 5.10
CA SER A 311 35.55 -3.08 6.55
C SER A 311 34.14 -3.20 7.09
N MET A 312 33.92 -4.20 7.94
CA MET A 312 32.63 -4.43 8.61
C MET A 312 32.13 -3.18 9.35
N VAL A 313 33.02 -2.43 9.99
CA VAL A 313 32.63 -1.23 10.76
C VAL A 313 32.10 -0.14 9.84
N ILE A 314 32.78 0.10 8.71
CA ILE A 314 32.36 1.09 7.72
C ILE A 314 31.01 0.68 7.12
N ASP A 315 30.85 -0.60 6.78
CA ASP A 315 29.61 -1.14 6.23
C ASP A 315 28.45 -1.02 7.23
N CYS A 316 28.68 -1.33 8.51
CA CYS A 316 27.67 -1.18 9.56
C CYS A 316 27.21 0.28 9.71
N VAL A 317 28.14 1.25 9.68
CA VAL A 317 27.79 2.69 9.74
C VAL A 317 27.00 3.11 8.49
N ALA A 318 27.42 2.66 7.31
CA ALA A 318 26.69 2.89 6.07
C ALA A 318 25.29 2.27 6.09
N LEU A 319 25.15 1.04 6.60
CA LEU A 319 23.87 0.34 6.77
C LEU A 319 22.94 1.06 7.75
N MET A 320 23.46 1.64 8.84
CA MET A 320 22.67 2.47 9.74
C MET A 320 22.10 3.70 9.00
N ALA A 321 22.92 4.41 8.23
CA ALA A 321 22.47 5.54 7.42
C ALA A 321 21.44 5.10 6.36
N GLY A 322 21.69 3.97 5.67
CA GLY A 322 20.79 3.38 4.70
C GLY A 322 19.45 2.98 5.29
N GLY A 323 19.44 2.31 6.45
CA GLY A 323 18.23 1.93 7.17
C GLY A 323 17.37 3.13 7.58
N ALA A 324 18.01 4.21 8.05
CA ALA A 324 17.30 5.45 8.38
C ALA A 324 16.61 6.05 7.13
N CYS A 325 17.34 6.15 6.02
CA CYS A 325 16.83 6.67 4.76
C CYS A 325 15.70 5.80 4.18
N TRP A 326 15.84 4.47 4.29
CA TRP A 326 14.82 3.51 3.88
C TRP A 326 13.47 3.78 4.55
N VAL A 327 13.47 3.93 5.88
CA VAL A 327 12.24 4.21 6.64
C VAL A 327 11.69 5.59 6.34
N LEU A 328 12.55 6.61 6.29
CA LEU A 328 12.13 7.98 5.99
C LEU A 328 11.43 8.04 4.62
N ALA A 329 12.02 7.46 3.57
CA ALA A 329 11.45 7.46 2.23
C ALA A 329 10.11 6.71 2.16
N LEU A 330 10.07 5.45 2.62
CA LEU A 330 8.85 4.63 2.55
C LEU A 330 7.72 5.19 3.41
N SER A 331 8.03 5.66 4.62
CA SER A 331 7.05 6.30 5.51
C SER A 331 6.47 7.56 4.88
N LEU A 332 7.31 8.37 4.22
CA LEU A 332 6.88 9.60 3.56
C LEU A 332 6.02 9.29 2.33
N PHE A 333 6.42 8.36 1.46
CA PHE A 333 5.59 7.94 0.34
C PHE A 333 4.22 7.44 0.80
N ASN A 334 4.20 6.57 1.80
CA ASN A 334 2.97 6.05 2.37
C ASN A 334 2.09 7.19 2.91
N THR A 335 2.66 8.11 3.71
CA THR A 335 1.91 9.26 4.26
C THR A 335 1.35 10.16 3.16
N VAL A 336 2.16 10.47 2.13
CA VAL A 336 1.72 11.33 1.03
C VAL A 336 0.57 10.69 0.26
N VAL A 337 0.62 9.38 -0.01
CA VAL A 337 -0.51 8.66 -0.63
C VAL A 337 -1.76 8.74 0.24
N GLN A 338 -1.64 8.55 1.56
CA GLN A 338 -2.79 8.66 2.48
C GLN A 338 -3.42 10.05 2.46
N LEU A 339 -2.60 11.10 2.54
CA LEU A 339 -3.08 12.48 2.69
C LEU A 339 -3.53 13.12 1.37
N THR A 340 -3.02 12.64 0.23
CA THR A 340 -3.41 13.14 -1.11
C THR A 340 -4.51 12.30 -1.77
N THR A 341 -5.10 11.35 -1.05
CA THR A 341 -6.16 10.49 -1.55
C THR A 341 -7.45 10.63 -0.73
N PRO A 342 -8.61 10.85 -1.38
CA PRO A 342 -9.90 10.86 -0.71
C PRO A 342 -10.21 9.56 0.03
N ARG A 343 -10.94 9.67 1.15
CA ARG A 343 -11.26 8.53 2.05
C ARG A 343 -11.91 7.34 1.35
N TRP A 344 -12.69 7.57 0.30
CA TRP A 344 -13.39 6.50 -0.42
C TRP A 344 -12.46 5.60 -1.27
N VAL A 345 -11.27 6.10 -1.63
CA VAL A 345 -10.32 5.38 -2.51
C VAL A 345 -8.92 5.19 -1.91
N VAL A 346 -8.67 5.74 -0.71
CA VAL A 346 -7.36 5.68 -0.02
C VAL A 346 -6.78 4.27 0.10
N GLY A 347 -7.60 3.28 0.48
CA GLY A 347 -7.13 1.89 0.59
C GLY A 347 -6.66 1.29 -0.74
N ARG A 348 -7.30 1.65 -1.87
CA ARG A 348 -6.90 1.20 -3.21
C ARG A 348 -5.64 1.91 -3.68
N ALA A 349 -5.53 3.22 -3.42
CA ALA A 349 -4.33 3.96 -3.74
C ALA A 349 -3.11 3.45 -2.95
N LEU A 350 -3.28 3.12 -1.67
CA LEU A 350 -2.24 2.48 -0.86
C LEU A 350 -1.82 1.11 -1.41
N SER A 351 -2.79 0.30 -1.83
CA SER A 351 -2.52 -1.02 -2.42
C SER A 351 -1.72 -0.90 -3.73
N LEU A 352 -2.05 0.07 -4.59
CA LEU A 352 -1.31 0.34 -5.83
C LEU A 352 0.08 0.92 -5.56
N TYR A 353 0.22 1.77 -4.55
CA TYR A 353 1.52 2.23 -4.06
C TYR A 353 2.39 1.06 -3.56
N GLN A 354 1.83 0.18 -2.72
CA GLN A 354 2.54 -1.01 -2.25
C GLN A 354 2.93 -1.92 -3.42
N THR A 355 2.02 -2.14 -4.38
CA THR A 355 2.31 -2.89 -5.61
C THR A 355 3.52 -2.29 -6.35
N ALA A 356 3.55 -0.96 -6.53
CA ALA A 356 4.67 -0.29 -7.18
C ALA A 356 5.98 -0.41 -6.37
N SER A 357 5.95 -0.13 -5.07
CA SER A 357 7.17 -0.19 -4.23
C SER A 357 7.73 -1.60 -4.07
N PHE A 358 6.89 -2.58 -3.73
CA PHE A 358 7.30 -3.98 -3.60
C PHE A 358 7.62 -4.60 -4.96
N GLY A 359 6.97 -4.16 -6.04
CA GLY A 359 7.33 -4.56 -7.39
C GLY A 359 8.69 -4.03 -7.83
N GLY A 360 9.03 -2.81 -7.41
CA GLY A 360 10.39 -2.28 -7.51
C GLY A 360 11.37 -3.19 -6.77
N MET A 361 11.10 -3.53 -5.50
CA MET A 361 11.97 -4.39 -4.69
C MET A 361 12.14 -5.80 -5.28
N ALA A 362 11.07 -6.44 -5.75
CA ALA A 362 11.13 -7.77 -6.35
C ALA A 362 11.94 -7.75 -7.66
N SER A 363 11.68 -6.77 -8.53
CA SER A 363 12.40 -6.59 -9.79
C SER A 363 13.87 -6.26 -9.56
N GLY A 364 14.17 -5.42 -8.56
CA GLY A 364 15.52 -5.00 -8.20
C GLY A 364 16.32 -6.14 -7.59
N SER A 365 15.69 -6.98 -6.76
CA SER A 365 16.34 -8.16 -6.20
C SER A 365 16.84 -9.10 -7.31
N TRP A 366 16.01 -9.36 -8.32
CA TRP A 366 16.43 -10.13 -9.50
C TRP A 366 17.51 -9.40 -10.30
N LEU A 367 17.29 -8.12 -10.64
CA LEU A 367 18.19 -7.33 -11.47
C LEU A 367 19.60 -7.22 -10.88
N TRP A 368 19.72 -6.87 -9.60
CA TRP A 368 21.02 -6.70 -8.96
C TRP A 368 21.70 -8.03 -8.65
N GLY A 369 20.94 -9.10 -8.39
CA GLY A 369 21.46 -10.46 -8.36
C GLY A 369 22.09 -10.86 -9.69
N TYR A 370 21.37 -10.62 -10.79
CA TYR A 370 21.84 -10.91 -12.14
C TYR A 370 23.10 -10.11 -12.51
N VAL A 371 23.14 -8.82 -12.16
CA VAL A 371 24.33 -7.98 -12.39
C VAL A 371 25.51 -8.45 -11.53
N ALA A 372 25.27 -8.86 -10.28
CA ALA A 372 26.33 -9.38 -9.41
C ALA A 372 26.92 -10.70 -9.92
N GLU A 373 26.07 -11.60 -10.44
CA GLU A 373 26.47 -12.91 -10.97
C GLU A 373 27.27 -12.80 -12.29
N ASN A 374 26.86 -11.92 -13.21
CA ASN A 374 27.54 -11.77 -14.51
C ASN A 374 28.71 -10.81 -14.50
N HIS A 375 28.83 -9.98 -13.45
CA HIS A 375 29.90 -9.00 -13.30
C HIS A 375 30.55 -9.13 -11.93
N THR A 376 30.38 -8.12 -11.08
CA THR A 376 30.88 -8.13 -9.70
C THR A 376 29.86 -7.48 -8.79
N ILE A 377 29.91 -7.86 -7.50
CA ILE A 377 29.06 -7.27 -6.47
C ILE A 377 29.24 -5.75 -6.36
N THR A 378 30.47 -5.26 -6.56
CA THR A 378 30.78 -3.82 -6.61
C THR A 378 30.07 -3.13 -7.78
N ILE A 379 30.11 -3.70 -8.98
CA ILE A 379 29.39 -3.14 -10.15
C ILE A 379 27.89 -3.13 -9.88
N ALA A 380 27.33 -4.16 -9.24
CA ALA A 380 25.93 -4.18 -8.88
C ALA A 380 25.56 -3.04 -7.92
N PHE A 381 26.34 -2.83 -6.86
CA PHE A 381 26.11 -1.73 -5.90
C PHE A 381 26.30 -0.35 -6.50
N LEU A 382 27.36 -0.13 -7.29
CA LEU A 382 27.59 1.17 -7.96
C LEU A 382 26.49 1.48 -8.98
N SER A 383 26.02 0.46 -9.71
CA SER A 383 24.91 0.61 -10.66
C SER A 383 23.61 0.92 -9.93
N ALA A 384 23.32 0.25 -8.81
CA ALA A 384 22.18 0.53 -7.95
C ALA A 384 22.25 1.94 -7.32
N ALA A 385 23.43 2.37 -6.88
CA ALA A 385 23.66 3.73 -6.41
C ALA A 385 23.41 4.75 -7.53
N GLY A 386 23.84 4.47 -8.77
CA GLY A 386 23.53 5.27 -9.96
C GLY A 386 22.03 5.43 -10.19
N VAL A 387 21.26 4.32 -10.14
CA VAL A 387 19.79 4.37 -10.24
C VAL A 387 19.17 5.17 -9.09
N THR A 388 19.75 5.09 -7.88
CA THR A 388 19.32 5.90 -6.73
C THR A 388 19.57 7.39 -6.98
N LEU A 389 20.71 7.77 -7.56
CA LEU A 389 21.01 9.17 -7.91
C LEU A 389 20.10 9.70 -9.03
N ILE A 390 19.81 8.88 -10.05
CA ILE A 390 18.79 9.19 -11.06
C ILE A 390 17.44 9.39 -10.39
N GLY A 391 17.10 8.51 -9.44
CA GLY A 391 15.94 8.63 -8.57
C GLY A 391 15.87 9.99 -7.89
N ALA A 392 16.96 10.48 -7.28
CA ALA A 392 17.05 11.82 -6.69
C ALA A 392 16.83 12.92 -7.73
N ALA A 393 17.48 12.84 -8.89
CA ALA A 393 17.43 13.82 -9.97
C ALA A 393 16.04 13.92 -10.62
N ILE A 394 15.32 12.81 -10.75
CA ILE A 394 13.91 12.78 -11.20
C ILE A 394 13.04 13.67 -10.32
N GLY A 395 13.41 13.86 -9.04
CA GLY A 395 12.76 14.79 -8.13
C GLY A 395 12.79 16.25 -8.57
N PHE A 396 13.66 16.67 -9.48
CA PHE A 396 13.64 18.02 -10.06
C PHE A 396 12.45 18.24 -10.99
N VAL A 397 12.09 17.21 -11.76
CA VAL A 397 11.00 17.21 -12.75
C VAL A 397 9.69 16.75 -12.10
N PHE A 398 9.74 15.64 -11.37
CA PHE A 398 8.61 15.02 -10.68
C PHE A 398 8.68 15.24 -9.17
N ARG A 399 8.62 16.52 -8.78
CA ARG A 399 8.63 16.93 -7.37
C ARG A 399 7.50 16.26 -6.59
N MET A 400 7.82 15.79 -5.38
CA MET A 400 6.85 15.30 -4.43
C MET A 400 5.79 16.37 -4.15
N PRO A 401 4.50 16.00 -4.09
CA PRO A 401 3.45 16.95 -3.75
C PRO A 401 3.73 17.62 -2.40
N ALA A 402 3.61 18.95 -2.37
CA ALA A 402 3.51 19.67 -1.11
C ALA A 402 2.19 19.27 -0.44
N LEU A 403 2.22 19.02 0.88
CA LEU A 403 1.00 18.75 1.65
C LEU A 403 0.16 20.02 1.90
N GLU A 404 0.67 21.19 1.51
CA GLU A 404 -0.07 22.43 1.55
C GLU A 404 -1.22 22.43 0.51
N SER A 405 -2.46 22.48 1.02
CA SER A 405 -3.66 23.13 0.45
C SER A 405 -4.67 22.36 -0.42
N LEU A 406 -4.57 21.04 -0.65
CA LEU A 406 -5.74 20.30 -1.18
C LEU A 406 -6.60 19.78 -0.03
N ASN A 407 -7.65 20.52 0.31
CA ASN A 407 -8.68 20.01 1.20
C ASN A 407 -9.48 18.90 0.49
N LEU A 408 -9.11 17.65 0.75
CA LEU A 408 -9.76 16.47 0.18
C LEU A 408 -10.96 15.97 1.02
N ASP A 409 -11.40 16.74 2.01
CA ASP A 409 -12.58 16.39 2.77
C ASP A 409 -13.84 16.41 1.88
N PRO A 410 -14.85 15.57 2.19
CA PRO A 410 -16.10 15.54 1.44
C PRO A 410 -16.74 16.93 1.38
N LEU A 411 -17.12 17.35 0.18
CA LEU A 411 -17.76 18.64 -0.04
C LEU A 411 -19.13 18.72 0.66
N ASN A 412 -19.86 17.60 0.77
CA ASN A 412 -21.17 17.47 1.42
C ASN A 412 -22.24 18.50 1.00
N ARG A 413 -22.06 19.20 -0.13
CA ARG A 413 -23.06 20.14 -0.70
C ARG A 413 -24.12 19.44 -1.56
N PHE A 414 -23.93 18.18 -1.93
CA PHE A 414 -24.85 17.46 -2.81
C PHE A 414 -26.03 16.89 -2.04
N GLN A 415 -27.23 17.38 -2.34
CA GLN A 415 -28.48 16.74 -1.95
C GLN A 415 -28.96 15.85 -3.10
N THR A 416 -29.26 14.59 -2.80
CA THR A 416 -29.78 13.66 -3.81
C THR A 416 -31.16 14.14 -4.24
N PRO A 417 -31.38 14.48 -5.52
CA PRO A 417 -32.70 14.87 -5.98
C PRO A 417 -33.62 13.65 -5.94
N GLU A 418 -34.84 13.83 -5.43
CA GLU A 418 -35.87 12.80 -5.50
C GLU A 418 -36.32 12.64 -6.96
N PRO A 419 -36.06 11.48 -7.60
CA PRO A 419 -36.51 11.27 -8.96
C PRO A 419 -38.04 11.16 -8.96
N ARG A 420 -38.71 11.92 -9.84
CA ARG A 420 -40.16 11.76 -10.09
C ARG A 420 -40.51 10.45 -10.82
N LEU A 421 -39.50 9.78 -11.34
CA LEU A 421 -39.57 8.45 -11.95
C LEU A 421 -39.16 7.40 -10.91
N ASP A 422 -39.74 6.22 -10.98
CA ASP A 422 -39.37 5.09 -10.11
C ASP A 422 -38.02 4.50 -10.56
N VAL A 423 -36.94 5.17 -10.14
CA VAL A 423 -35.56 4.85 -10.55
C VAL A 423 -34.93 3.95 -9.49
N LEU A 424 -34.86 2.65 -9.79
CA LEU A 424 -34.08 1.70 -8.99
C LEU A 424 -32.60 2.08 -8.94
N ALA A 425 -31.92 1.69 -7.86
CA ALA A 425 -30.48 1.90 -7.65
C ALA A 425 -29.60 1.46 -8.84
N ARG A 426 -29.99 0.38 -9.52
CA ARG A 426 -29.29 -0.21 -10.67
C ARG A 426 -29.68 0.37 -12.03
N SER A 427 -30.67 1.27 -12.07
CA SER A 427 -31.18 1.85 -13.31
C SER A 427 -30.13 2.77 -13.93
N GLY A 428 -29.98 2.70 -15.24
CA GLY A 428 -29.07 3.52 -16.02
C GLY A 428 -28.97 3.00 -17.46
N PRO A 429 -28.14 3.60 -18.31
CA PRO A 429 -27.20 4.71 -18.02
C PRO A 429 -27.91 6.03 -17.66
N ILE A 430 -27.33 6.81 -16.76
CA ILE A 430 -27.78 8.16 -16.44
C ILE A 430 -26.93 9.15 -17.23
N VAL A 431 -27.56 9.97 -18.06
CA VAL A 431 -26.94 11.06 -18.79
C VAL A 431 -27.17 12.34 -18.02
N VAL A 432 -26.09 13.07 -17.75
CA VAL A 432 -26.14 14.34 -17.05
C VAL A 432 -25.65 15.42 -17.99
N GLU A 433 -26.44 16.47 -18.10
CA GLU A 433 -26.15 17.64 -18.89
C GLU A 433 -26.04 18.85 -17.95
N SER A 434 -25.04 19.70 -18.15
CA SER A 434 -24.87 20.96 -17.43
C SER A 434 -24.65 22.08 -18.43
N ARG A 435 -25.59 23.03 -18.48
CA ARG A 435 -25.57 24.17 -19.41
C ARG A 435 -24.91 25.39 -18.75
N PHE A 436 -23.94 25.99 -19.44
CA PHE A 436 -23.22 27.18 -19.03
C PHE A 436 -23.38 28.26 -20.09
N ILE A 437 -23.65 29.49 -19.66
CA ILE A 437 -23.58 30.70 -20.48
C ILE A 437 -22.28 31.42 -20.14
N ILE A 438 -21.39 31.57 -21.12
CA ILE A 438 -20.01 32.09 -20.97
C ILE A 438 -19.78 33.18 -22.03
N ASN A 439 -19.29 34.34 -21.59
CA ASN A 439 -18.97 35.45 -22.48
C ASN A 439 -17.75 35.09 -23.37
N ALA A 440 -17.72 35.64 -24.59
CA ALA A 440 -16.64 35.44 -25.55
C ALA A 440 -15.24 35.76 -24.95
N ALA A 441 -15.13 36.83 -24.16
CA ALA A 441 -13.87 37.24 -23.52
C ALA A 441 -13.32 36.21 -22.51
N ASP A 442 -14.20 35.45 -21.85
CA ASP A 442 -13.84 34.50 -20.79
C ASP A 442 -13.62 33.07 -21.35
N THR A 443 -13.79 32.87 -22.66
CA THR A 443 -13.76 31.54 -23.29
C THR A 443 -12.45 30.79 -23.06
N GLU A 444 -11.31 31.48 -23.14
CA GLU A 444 -10.00 30.84 -22.98
C GLU A 444 -9.79 30.33 -21.54
N GLU A 445 -10.16 31.14 -20.53
CA GLU A 445 -10.11 30.73 -19.13
C GLU A 445 -11.09 29.59 -18.84
N PHE A 446 -12.33 29.70 -19.36
CA PHE A 446 -13.32 28.65 -19.24
C PHE A 446 -12.83 27.31 -19.81
N LEU A 447 -12.25 27.31 -21.02
CA LEU A 447 -11.71 26.09 -21.63
C LEU A 447 -10.57 25.49 -20.80
N LYS A 448 -9.66 26.31 -20.25
CA LYS A 448 -8.62 25.85 -19.32
C LYS A 448 -9.22 25.18 -18.09
N LEU A 449 -10.26 25.76 -17.50
CA LEU A 449 -10.97 25.18 -16.35
C LEU A 449 -11.71 23.89 -16.72
N MET A 450 -12.29 23.81 -17.91
CA MET A 450 -13.00 22.63 -18.40
C MET A 450 -12.07 21.44 -18.70
N ILE A 451 -10.80 21.69 -19.07
CA ILE A 451 -9.78 20.64 -19.19
C ILE A 451 -9.56 19.96 -17.83
N GLU A 452 -9.43 20.74 -16.76
CA GLU A 452 -9.29 20.19 -15.40
C GLU A 452 -10.58 19.51 -14.95
N ARG A 453 -11.74 20.12 -15.24
CA ARG A 453 -13.06 19.53 -14.93
C ARG A 453 -13.26 18.18 -15.59
N ARG A 454 -12.89 18.03 -16.86
CA ARG A 454 -12.93 16.75 -17.57
C ARG A 454 -12.14 15.68 -16.81
N ARG A 455 -10.94 16.02 -16.34
CA ARG A 455 -10.10 15.09 -15.56
C ARG A 455 -10.79 14.70 -14.25
N ILE A 456 -11.30 15.67 -13.47
CA ILE A 456 -12.03 15.43 -12.22
C ILE A 456 -13.23 14.51 -12.46
N ARG A 457 -14.03 14.78 -13.50
CA ARG A 457 -15.21 13.96 -13.86
C ARG A 457 -14.85 12.50 -14.13
N LEU A 458 -13.88 12.29 -15.02
CA LEU A 458 -13.46 10.95 -15.42
C LEU A 458 -12.83 10.18 -14.25
N ARG A 459 -12.03 10.86 -13.43
CA ARG A 459 -11.39 10.33 -12.22
C ARG A 459 -12.42 9.76 -11.23
N ASP A 460 -13.53 10.47 -11.02
CA ASP A 460 -14.51 10.14 -9.97
C ASP A 460 -15.61 9.16 -10.40
N GLY A 461 -15.71 8.82 -11.69
CA GLY A 461 -16.80 7.94 -12.10
C GLY A 461 -17.28 8.08 -13.54
N ALA A 462 -17.23 9.29 -14.08
CA ALA A 462 -17.92 9.64 -15.31
C ALA A 462 -17.35 8.88 -16.52
N ARG A 463 -18.23 8.60 -17.48
CA ARG A 463 -17.91 8.02 -18.80
C ARG A 463 -18.46 8.94 -19.90
N LYS A 464 -17.96 8.79 -21.13
CA LYS A 464 -18.42 9.54 -22.31
C LYS A 464 -18.58 11.05 -22.02
N TRP A 465 -17.56 11.66 -21.43
CA TRP A 465 -17.57 13.10 -21.17
C TRP A 465 -17.38 13.86 -22.49
N ALA A 466 -18.19 14.89 -22.72
CA ALA A 466 -18.05 15.83 -23.82
C ALA A 466 -18.36 17.26 -23.37
N LEU A 467 -17.73 18.22 -24.04
CA LEU A 467 -18.06 19.64 -23.96
C LEU A 467 -18.43 20.10 -25.36
N MET A 468 -19.64 20.63 -25.49
CA MET A 468 -20.20 21.09 -26.75
C MET A 468 -20.42 22.60 -26.67
N ARG A 469 -20.33 23.28 -27.81
CA ARG A 469 -20.72 24.67 -27.97
C ARG A 469 -21.95 24.71 -28.87
N ASP A 470 -22.96 25.46 -28.47
CA ASP A 470 -24.14 25.62 -29.30
C ASP A 470 -23.81 26.45 -30.54
N ILE A 471 -24.28 26.00 -31.70
CA ILE A 471 -24.03 26.65 -33.00
C ILE A 471 -24.97 27.84 -33.18
N ALA A 472 -26.20 27.75 -32.66
CA ALA A 472 -27.19 28.82 -32.72
C ALA A 472 -26.96 29.87 -31.63
N GLU A 473 -26.47 29.45 -30.46
CA GLU A 473 -26.17 30.34 -29.33
C GLU A 473 -24.68 30.24 -28.92
N PRO A 474 -23.76 30.99 -29.54
CA PRO A 474 -22.31 30.82 -29.33
C PRO A 474 -21.81 31.03 -27.90
N GLU A 475 -22.59 31.66 -27.02
CA GLU A 475 -22.26 31.82 -25.60
C GLU A 475 -22.63 30.60 -24.76
N VAL A 476 -23.39 29.66 -25.32
CA VAL A 476 -23.90 28.48 -24.64
C VAL A 476 -22.94 27.31 -24.83
N TRP A 477 -22.52 26.77 -23.69
CA TRP A 477 -21.66 25.60 -23.58
C TRP A 477 -22.35 24.51 -22.78
N ILE A 478 -22.24 23.27 -23.24
CA ILE A 478 -22.94 22.13 -22.66
C ILE A 478 -21.92 21.05 -22.28
N GLU A 479 -21.78 20.81 -20.97
CA GLU A 479 -21.07 19.63 -20.44
C GLU A 479 -22.03 18.45 -20.42
N THR A 480 -21.66 17.33 -21.06
CA THR A 480 -22.39 16.06 -20.96
C THR A 480 -21.49 14.94 -20.43
N TYR A 481 -22.04 14.06 -19.60
CA TYR A 481 -21.37 12.83 -19.18
C TYR A 481 -22.36 11.75 -18.76
N HIS A 482 -21.89 10.50 -18.80
CA HIS A 482 -22.67 9.31 -18.44
C HIS A 482 -22.20 8.72 -17.10
N ALA A 483 -23.15 8.33 -16.28
CA ALA A 483 -22.95 7.44 -15.14
C ALA A 483 -23.61 6.08 -15.42
N PRO A 484 -22.97 4.93 -15.12
CA PRO A 484 -23.52 3.62 -15.46
C PRO A 484 -24.86 3.32 -14.79
N THR A 485 -25.04 3.74 -13.55
CA THR A 485 -26.26 3.54 -12.77
C THR A 485 -26.61 4.78 -11.95
N TRP A 486 -27.84 4.85 -11.43
CA TRP A 486 -28.28 5.88 -10.50
C TRP A 486 -27.42 5.94 -9.24
N VAL A 487 -27.07 4.79 -8.66
CA VAL A 487 -26.15 4.74 -7.51
C VAL A 487 -24.77 5.25 -7.89
N ASP A 488 -24.25 4.93 -9.08
CA ASP A 488 -22.97 5.48 -9.51
C ASP A 488 -23.02 6.99 -9.71
N TYR A 489 -24.15 7.54 -10.17
CA TYR A 489 -24.37 8.98 -10.25
C TYR A 489 -24.38 9.64 -8.87
N VAL A 490 -25.12 9.07 -7.91
CA VAL A 490 -25.18 9.57 -6.53
C VAL A 490 -23.78 9.51 -5.89
N ARG A 491 -23.10 8.36 -6.00
CA ARG A 491 -21.72 8.18 -5.51
C ARG A 491 -20.76 9.17 -6.16
N HIS A 492 -20.85 9.39 -7.48
CA HIS A 492 -20.00 10.34 -8.18
C HIS A 492 -20.12 11.76 -7.60
N ASN A 493 -21.33 12.20 -7.24
CA ASN A 493 -21.51 13.54 -6.66
C ASN A 493 -21.18 13.60 -5.15
N GLN A 494 -21.34 12.50 -4.41
CA GLN A 494 -20.92 12.42 -3.00
C GLN A 494 -19.39 12.34 -2.84
N ARG A 495 -18.66 11.84 -3.84
CA ARG A 495 -17.19 11.71 -3.84
C ARG A 495 -16.44 13.02 -4.04
N ARG A 496 -17.13 14.13 -4.34
CA ARG A 496 -16.51 15.44 -4.60
C ARG A 496 -15.82 15.97 -3.36
N THR A 497 -14.62 16.52 -3.54
CA THR A 497 -13.85 17.12 -2.46
C THR A 497 -13.95 18.64 -2.45
N GLN A 498 -13.57 19.28 -1.34
CA GLN A 498 -13.47 20.75 -1.26
C GLN A 498 -12.47 21.31 -2.29
N ALA A 499 -11.35 20.61 -2.53
CA ALA A 499 -10.36 21.02 -3.51
C ALA A 499 -10.90 20.96 -4.95
N ASP A 500 -11.71 19.95 -5.29
CA ASP A 500 -12.40 19.89 -6.59
C ASP A 500 -13.44 21.01 -6.74
N ALA A 501 -14.02 21.47 -5.62
CA ALA A 501 -15.02 22.54 -5.62
C ALA A 501 -14.45 23.88 -6.08
N VAL A 502 -13.15 24.15 -5.86
CA VAL A 502 -12.48 25.37 -6.33
C VAL A 502 -12.59 25.54 -7.85
N ASN A 503 -12.39 24.44 -8.61
CA ASN A 503 -12.56 24.47 -10.06
C ASN A 503 -14.02 24.73 -10.46
N LEU A 504 -14.98 24.08 -9.79
CA LEU A 504 -16.41 24.28 -10.04
C LEU A 504 -16.87 25.71 -9.70
N ASP A 505 -16.42 26.26 -8.58
CA ASP A 505 -16.81 27.58 -8.09
C ASP A 505 -16.23 28.67 -9.02
N ARG A 506 -14.99 28.51 -9.52
CA ARG A 506 -14.44 29.41 -10.56
C ARG A 506 -15.16 29.30 -11.90
N ILE A 507 -15.59 28.11 -12.31
CA ILE A 507 -16.46 27.95 -13.50
C ILE A 507 -17.81 28.64 -13.29
N ARG A 508 -18.35 28.64 -12.07
CA ARG A 508 -19.59 29.34 -11.74
C ARG A 508 -19.43 30.86 -11.75
N GLU A 509 -18.26 31.39 -11.37
CA GLU A 509 -17.97 32.83 -11.47
C GLU A 509 -17.97 33.33 -12.92
N LEU A 510 -17.54 32.49 -13.86
CA LEU A 510 -17.60 32.80 -15.31
C LEU A 510 -19.00 32.64 -15.90
N HIS A 511 -19.94 32.01 -15.18
CA HIS A 511 -21.30 31.79 -15.65
C HIS A 511 -22.15 33.06 -15.54
N ARG A 512 -22.81 33.45 -16.62
CA ARG A 512 -23.65 34.67 -16.68
C ARG A 512 -25.17 34.41 -16.69
N GLY A 513 -25.60 33.17 -16.56
CA GLY A 513 -27.03 32.85 -16.46
C GLY A 513 -27.65 33.27 -15.13
N GLU A 514 -28.98 33.38 -15.11
CA GLU A 514 -29.73 33.66 -13.89
C GLU A 514 -29.65 32.45 -12.94
N GLY A 515 -28.79 32.55 -11.92
CA GLY A 515 -28.63 31.52 -10.90
C GLY A 515 -27.56 30.46 -11.24
N PRO A 516 -27.60 29.27 -10.60
CA PRO A 516 -26.62 28.23 -10.87
C PRO A 516 -26.85 27.57 -12.24
N PRO A 517 -25.78 27.04 -12.88
CA PRO A 517 -25.88 26.33 -14.16
C PRO A 517 -27.00 25.29 -14.16
N GLU A 518 -27.83 25.28 -15.22
CA GLU A 518 -28.94 24.34 -15.34
C GLU A 518 -28.39 22.91 -15.48
N VAL A 519 -28.86 21.99 -14.62
CA VAL A 519 -28.44 20.58 -14.64
C VAL A 519 -29.62 19.67 -14.96
N ARG A 520 -29.60 19.04 -16.13
CA ARG A 520 -30.58 18.03 -16.54
C ARG A 520 -30.03 16.62 -16.31
N ARG A 521 -30.91 15.72 -15.90
CA ARG A 521 -30.61 14.31 -15.58
C ARG A 521 -31.59 13.44 -16.34
N MET A 522 -31.07 12.60 -17.21
CA MET A 522 -31.87 11.78 -18.12
C MET A 522 -31.45 10.32 -17.94
N ILE A 523 -32.39 9.39 -18.13
CA ILE A 523 -32.08 7.97 -18.19
C ILE A 523 -32.11 7.55 -19.66
N GLU A 524 -31.00 7.00 -20.14
CA GLU A 524 -30.88 6.50 -21.50
C GLU A 524 -31.72 5.22 -21.63
N ARG A 525 -32.71 5.23 -22.52
CA ARG A 525 -33.54 4.07 -22.86
C ARG A 525 -33.18 3.63 -24.27
N GLN A 526 -32.71 2.39 -24.40
CA GLN A 526 -32.49 1.82 -25.72
C GLN A 526 -33.85 1.53 -26.38
N THR A 527 -34.01 1.97 -27.62
CA THR A 527 -35.23 1.81 -28.42
C THR A 527 -35.31 0.42 -29.07
N ILE A 528 -34.74 -0.62 -28.45
CA ILE A 528 -34.93 -1.99 -28.92
C ILE A 528 -36.41 -2.32 -28.69
N PRO A 529 -37.22 -2.56 -29.74
CA PRO A 529 -38.61 -2.92 -29.56
C PRO A 529 -38.66 -4.18 -28.69
N PRO A 530 -39.60 -4.29 -27.75
CA PRO A 530 -39.75 -5.51 -26.97
C PRO A 530 -40.00 -6.63 -27.97
N ARG A 531 -39.04 -7.53 -28.18
CA ARG A 531 -39.40 -8.85 -28.68
C ARG A 531 -40.18 -9.49 -27.55
N ASP A 532 -41.48 -9.67 -27.82
CA ASP A 532 -42.40 -10.49 -27.04
C ASP A 532 -41.65 -11.71 -26.48
N GLU A 533 -41.67 -11.84 -25.15
CA GLU A 533 -41.70 -13.11 -24.38
C GLU A 533 -41.23 -12.95 -22.92
N LEU A 534 -40.54 -11.86 -22.54
CA LEU A 534 -39.98 -11.74 -21.18
C LEU A 534 -40.76 -10.87 -20.18
N PHE A 535 -41.77 -10.10 -20.62
CA PHE A 535 -42.59 -9.25 -19.74
C PHE A 535 -44.02 -9.76 -19.48
N ASN A 536 -44.48 -10.79 -20.19
CA ASN A 536 -45.82 -11.38 -20.03
C ASN A 536 -45.81 -12.66 -19.17
N ARG A 537 -45.36 -12.56 -17.92
CA ARG A 537 -45.86 -13.47 -16.89
C ARG A 537 -46.74 -12.68 -15.93
N PRO A 538 -48.07 -12.84 -15.98
CA PRO A 538 -48.94 -12.34 -14.94
C PRO A 538 -48.54 -13.02 -13.64
N TYR A 539 -48.27 -12.20 -12.63
CA TYR A 539 -48.16 -12.66 -11.25
C TYR A 539 -49.55 -13.16 -10.83
N TYR A 540 -49.79 -14.47 -10.95
CA TYR A 540 -51.03 -15.06 -10.45
C TYR A 540 -50.97 -15.07 -8.92
N MET A 541 -51.72 -14.14 -8.33
CA MET A 541 -52.24 -14.21 -6.97
C MET A 541 -53.40 -15.20 -6.93
N HIS A 542 -53.26 -16.29 -6.18
CA HIS A 542 -54.35 -17.08 -5.57
C HIS A 542 -53.84 -17.53 -4.20
N HIS A 543 -54.23 -16.84 -3.12
CA HIS A 543 -55.44 -16.99 -2.30
C HIS A 543 -55.25 -17.94 -1.11
N GLN A 544 -55.82 -17.50 0.01
CA GLN A 544 -55.81 -18.06 1.36
C GLN A 544 -56.48 -19.45 1.50
N HIS A 545 -56.21 -20.07 2.65
CA HIS A 545 -56.89 -21.18 3.34
C HIS A 545 -56.54 -22.62 2.91
N HIS A 546 -55.67 -23.28 3.70
CA HIS A 546 -56.08 -24.28 4.71
C HIS A 546 -54.96 -24.53 5.73
#